data_AF-A0A7C7M4H8-F1
#
_entry.id   AF-A0A7C7M4H8-F1
#
_cell.length_a   1.000
_cell.length_b   1.000
_cell.length_c   1.000
_cell.angle_alpha   90.00
_cell.angle_beta   90.00
_cell.angle_gamma   90.00
#
_symmetry.space_group_name_H-M   'P 1'
#
loop_
_entity.id
_entity.type
_entity.pdbx_description
1 polymer ?
#
loop_
_entity_poly.entity_id
_entity_poly.type
_entity_poly.pdbx_seq_one_letter_code
_entity_poly.pdbx_strand_id
1 'polypeptide(L)' 'MFSEIILFVKHPYAAGVIAVQWIASTILFALDRDLPIIRIVMFNMATSFIVAMFGFRSKR' A
#
# COMPACT_ATOMS: atom_id res chain seq x y z
N MET A 1 -9.08 -11.40 17.15
CA MET A 1 -9.71 -10.59 16.09
C MET A 1 -9.65 -9.08 16.35
N PHE A 2 -10.48 -8.46 17.19
CA PHE A 2 -10.45 -6.98 17.35
C PHE A 2 -9.12 -6.44 17.91
N SER A 3 -8.46 -7.17 18.81
CA SER A 3 -7.14 -6.80 19.34
C SER A 3 -6.02 -6.92 18.32
N GLU A 4 -6.09 -7.86 17.37
CA GLU A 4 -5.13 -8.04 16.29
C GLU A 4 -5.25 -6.94 15.24
N ILE A 5 -6.48 -6.50 14.96
CA ILE A 5 -6.74 -5.32 14.11
C ILE A 5 -6.12 -4.07 14.75
N ILE A 6 -6.26 -3.89 16.06
CA ILE A 6 -5.65 -2.77 16.80
C ILE A 6 -4.11 -2.87 16.82
N LEU A 7 -3.54 -4.08 16.92
CA LEU A 7 -2.10 -4.31 16.82
C LEU A 7 -1.55 -3.98 15.41
N PHE A 8 -2.31 -4.27 14.36
CA PHE A 8 -2.01 -3.87 12.98
C PHE A 8 -2.03 -2.35 12.76
N VAL A 9 -2.87 -1.62 13.51
CA VAL A 9 -2.88 -0.15 13.48
C VAL A 9 -1.68 0.44 14.23
N LYS A 10 -1.14 -0.27 15.22
CA LYS A 10 -0.06 0.21 16.09
C LYS A 10 1.35 -0.06 15.55
N HIS A 11 1.53 -1.10 14.74
CA HIS A 11 2.74 -1.33 13.96
C HIS A 11 2.38 -1.22 12.48
N PRO A 12 2.85 -0.21 11.73
CA PRO A 12 2.58 -0.12 10.31
C PRO A 12 3.33 -1.27 9.63
N TYR A 13 2.67 -2.41 9.55
CA TYR A 13 3.11 -3.55 8.75
C TYR A 13 3.21 -2.98 7.34
N ALA A 14 4.41 -2.87 6.77
CA ALA A 14 4.63 -2.26 5.45
C ALA A 14 3.64 -2.77 4.39
N ALA A 15 3.21 -4.03 4.54
CA ALA A 15 2.16 -4.65 3.75
C ALA A 15 0.80 -3.91 3.80
N GLY A 16 0.37 -3.39 4.95
CA GLY A 16 -0.86 -2.62 5.09
C GLY A 16 -0.82 -1.29 4.35
N VAL A 17 0.32 -0.58 4.41
CA VAL A 17 0.52 0.67 3.66
C VAL A 17 0.48 0.39 2.15
N ILE A 18 1.19 -0.66 1.72
CA ILE A 18 1.16 -1.11 0.32
C ILE A 18 -0.28 -1.48 -0.08
N ALA A 19 -0.99 -2.26 0.72
CA ALA A 19 -2.36 -2.69 0.42
C ALA A 19 -3.31 -1.50 0.24
N VAL A 20 -3.28 -0.51 1.15
CA VAL A 20 -4.12 0.69 1.04
C VAL A 20 -3.79 1.48 -0.22
N GLN A 21 -2.52 1.61 -0.59
CA GLN A 21 -2.09 2.29 -1.80
C GLN A 21 -2.67 1.66 -3.08
N TRP A 22 -2.61 0.32 -3.18
CA TRP A 22 -3.16 -0.41 -4.33
C TRP A 22 -4.69 -0.36 -4.38
N ILE A 23 -5.36 -0.44 -3.23
CA ILE A 23 -6.82 -0.30 -3.13
C ILE A 23 -7.24 1.10 -3.56
N ALA A 24 -6.60 2.15 -3.03
CA ALA A 24 -6.89 3.54 -3.40
C ALA A 24 -6.73 3.77 -4.91
N SER A 25 -5.67 3.24 -5.50
CA SER A 25 -5.43 3.33 -6.95
C SER A 25 -6.51 2.60 -7.75
N THR A 26 -6.96 1.44 -7.28
CA THR A 26 -8.06 0.68 -7.90
C THR A 26 -9.38 1.44 -7.83
N ILE A 27 -9.67 2.10 -6.69
CA ILE A 27 -10.85 2.95 -6.55
C ILE A 27 -10.78 4.13 -7.52
N LEU A 28 -9.61 4.77 -7.67
CA LEU A 28 -9.43 5.84 -8.64
C LEU A 28 -9.69 5.37 -10.08
N PHE A 29 -9.23 4.18 -10.46
CA PHE A 29 -9.57 3.58 -11.76
C PHE A 29 -11.04 3.27 -11.93
N ALA A 30 -11.73 2.87 -10.86
CA ALA A 30 -13.16 2.61 -10.92
C ALA A 30 -13.96 3.89 -11.17
N LEU A 31 -13.47 5.03 -10.67
CA LEU A 31 -14.08 6.35 -10.83
C LEU A 31 -13.71 7.04 -12.16
N ASP A 32 -12.48 6.84 -12.62
CA ASP A 32 -11.96 7.43 -13.87
C ASP A 32 -11.16 6.40 -14.67
N ARG A 33 -11.73 5.96 -15.80
CA ARG A 33 -11.14 4.93 -16.66
C ARG A 33 -10.14 5.47 -17.67
N ASP A 34 -10.06 6.78 -17.86
CA ASP A 34 -9.11 7.41 -18.79
C ASP A 34 -7.76 7.68 -18.13
N LEU A 35 -7.63 7.35 -16.83
CA LEU A 35 -6.38 7.42 -16.11
C LEU A 35 -5.30 6.53 -16.77
N PRO A 36 -4.05 7.01 -16.85
CA PRO A 36 -2.96 6.25 -17.46
C PRO A 36 -2.53 5.08 -16.58
N ILE A 37 -3.18 3.92 -16.76
CA ILE A 37 -3.01 2.69 -15.97
C ILE A 37 -1.55 2.35 -15.71
N ILE A 38 -0.76 2.31 -16.78
CA ILE A 38 0.65 1.95 -16.72
C ILE A 38 1.43 2.89 -15.81
N ARG A 39 1.17 4.21 -15.85
CA ARG A 39 1.90 5.18 -15.01
C ARG A 39 1.59 5.01 -13.53
N ILE A 40 0.33 4.79 -13.19
CA ILE A 40 -0.11 4.62 -11.80
C ILE A 40 0.42 3.30 -11.23
N VAL A 41 0.37 2.21 -12.01
CA VAL A 41 0.93 0.92 -11.60
C VAL A 41 2.44 1.02 -11.38
N MET A 42 3.17 1.67 -12.29
CA MET A 42 4.61 1.90 -12.14
C MET A 42 4.93 2.71 -10.88
N PHE A 43 4.15 3.77 -10.61
CA PHE A 43 4.29 4.56 -9.40
C PHE A 43 4.05 3.71 -8.15
N ASN A 44 2.97 2.93 -8.15
CA ASN A 44 2.65 2.03 -7.05
C ASN A 44 3.73 0.99 -6.78
N MET A 45 4.34 0.43 -7.83
CA MET A 45 5.44 -0.52 -7.69
C MET A 45 6.67 0.17 -7.09
N ALA A 46 7.06 1.34 -7.60
CA ALA A 46 8.21 2.09 -7.09
C ALA A 46 8.04 2.48 -5.62
N THR A 47 6.87 2.99 -5.24
CA THR A 47 6.59 3.35 -3.85
C THR A 47 6.47 2.11 -2.96
N SER A 48 5.93 1.00 -3.45
CA SER A 48 5.92 -0.27 -2.70
C SER A 48 7.32 -0.76 -2.39
N PHE A 49 8.26 -0.64 -3.33
CA PHE A 49 9.67 -0.97 -3.11
C PHE A 49 10.31 -0.10 -2.02
N ILE A 50 10.03 1.21 -2.04
CA ILE A 50 10.51 2.15 -1.01
C ILE A 50 9.93 1.75 0.35
N VAL A 51 8.61 1.60 0.44
CA VAL A 51 7.91 1.23 1.68
C VAL A 51 8.39 -0.12 2.20
N ALA A 52 8.63 -1.10 1.33
CA ALA A 52 9.17 -2.40 1.71
C ALA A 52 10.60 -2.30 2.26
N MET A 53 11.46 -1.50 1.62
CA MET A 53 12.85 -1.31 2.04
C MET A 53 12.95 -0.73 3.45
N PHE A 54 12.09 0.24 3.79
CA PHE A 54 12.10 0.88 5.12
C PHE A 54 11.23 0.13 6.14
N GLY A 55 10.06 -0.36 5.72
CA GLY A 55 9.06 -0.92 6.62
C GLY A 55 9.30 -2.38 7.04
N PHE A 56 9.95 -3.19 6.20
CA PHE A 56 10.36 -4.55 6.60
C PHE A 56 11.76 -4.61 7.24
N ARG A 57 12.47 -3.48 7.31
CA ARG A 57 13.76 -3.37 8.00
C ARG A 57 13.65 -3.21 9.52
N SER A 58 12.43 -3.12 10.07
CA SER A 58 12.24 -3.13 11.52
C SER A 58 12.64 -4.50 12.08
N LYS A 59 13.80 -4.53 12.76
CA LYS A 59 14.42 -5.68 13.41
C LYS A 59 13.42 -6.48 14.28
N ARG A 60 13.68 -7.79 14.34
CA ARG A 60 13.28 -8.70 15.43
C ARG A 60 13.36 -8.05 16.80
#